data_AF-A0A662FZ63-F1
#
_entry.id   AF-A0A662FZ63-F1
#
_cell.length_a   1.000
_cell.length_b   1.000
_cell.length_c   1.000
_cell.angle_alpha   90.00
_cell.angle_beta   90.00
_cell.angle_gamma   90.00
#
_symmetry.space_group_name_H-M   'P 1'
#
loop_
_entity.id
_entity.type
_entity.pdbx_description
1 polymer ?
#
loop_
_entity_poly.entity_id
_entity_poly.type
_entity_poly.pdbx_seq_one_letter_code
_entity_poly.pdbx_strand_id
1 'polypeptide(L)'
;MSRLKGEIEIKFDDKLELELFLDSLKPEINTCPSYRSRIDIKANKSALSLYIIIESDDIPSFRASMNSFLRILGPLYILSKEKMNFSTNG
;
A
#
# COMPACT_ATOMS: atom_id res chain seq x y z
N MET A 1 -7.00 16.54 -20.00
CA MET A 1 -5.97 16.78 -18.98
C MET A 1 -5.27 15.46 -18.71
N SER A 2 -3.94 15.41 -18.77
CA SER A 2 -3.17 14.21 -18.41
C SER A 2 -3.08 14.10 -16.89
N ARG A 3 -3.55 12.99 -16.32
CA ARG A 3 -3.34 12.68 -14.90
C ARG A 3 -1.93 12.16 -14.69
N LEU A 4 -1.32 12.53 -13.58
CA LEU A 4 -0.09 11.92 -13.09
C LEU A 4 -0.42 10.54 -12.54
N LYS A 5 0.42 9.55 -12.84
CA LYS A 5 0.28 8.19 -12.36
C LYS A 5 1.62 7.70 -11.80
N GLY A 6 1.59 7.21 -10.57
CA GLY A 6 2.69 6.54 -9.91
C GLY A 6 2.31 5.11 -9.55
N GLU A 7 3.29 4.22 -9.57
CA GLU A 7 3.13 2.82 -9.23
C GLU A 7 4.24 2.38 -8.28
N ILE A 8 3.86 1.70 -7.21
CA ILE A 8 4.76 1.11 -6.22
C ILE A 8 4.52 -0.39 -6.24
N GLU A 9 5.56 -1.16 -6.56
CA GLU A 9 5.57 -2.62 -6.47
C GLU A 9 6.27 -3.05 -5.19
N ILE A 10 5.59 -3.86 -4.38
CA ILE A 10 6.14 -4.50 -3.19
C ILE A 10 6.18 -6.00 -3.43
N LYS A 11 7.35 -6.61 -3.27
CA LYS A 11 7.58 -8.06 -3.45
C LYS A 11 7.68 -8.75 -2.09
N PHE A 12 7.06 -9.91 -2.00
CA PHE A 12 6.97 -10.73 -0.80
C PHE A 12 7.65 -12.07 -1.03
N ASP A 13 8.20 -12.64 0.03
CA ASP A 13 8.93 -13.91 -0.05
C ASP A 13 7.96 -15.10 0.07
N ASP A 14 6.80 -14.88 0.70
CA ASP A 14 5.75 -15.88 0.85
C ASP A 14 4.33 -15.29 0.76
N LYS A 15 3.36 -16.19 0.58
CA LYS A 15 1.95 -15.83 0.39
C LYS A 15 1.30 -15.30 1.66
N LEU A 16 1.70 -15.79 2.84
CA LEU A 16 1.13 -15.36 4.12
C LEU A 16 1.53 -13.90 4.40
N GLU A 17 2.79 -13.53 4.15
CA GLU A 17 3.27 -12.15 4.26
C GLU A 17 2.45 -11.21 3.37
N LEU A 18 2.22 -11.58 2.11
CA LEU A 18 1.37 -10.82 1.18
C LEU A 18 -0.07 -10.67 1.69
N GLU A 19 -0.68 -11.74 2.20
CA GLU A 19 -2.07 -11.72 2.66
C GLU A 19 -2.24 -10.88 3.93
N LEU A 20 -1.32 -10.99 4.89
CA LEU A 20 -1.29 -10.15 6.09
C LEU A 20 -1.12 -8.67 5.74
N PHE A 21 -0.22 -8.38 4.81
CA PHE A 21 0.02 -7.01 4.35
C PHE A 21 -1.23 -6.44 3.66
N LEU A 22 -1.86 -7.20 2.76
CA LEU A 22 -3.09 -6.79 2.09
C LEU A 22 -4.23 -6.54 3.07
N ASP A 23 -4.40 -7.43 4.06
CA ASP A 23 -5.44 -7.31 5.07
C ASP A 23 -5.24 -6.07 5.96
N SER A 24 -3.99 -5.77 6.31
CA SER A 24 -3.64 -4.59 7.12
C SER A 24 -3.95 -3.26 6.43
N LEU A 25 -3.98 -3.22 5.09
CA LEU A 25 -4.25 -2.00 4.30
C LEU A 25 -5.74 -1.76 4.06
N LYS A 26 -6.62 -2.73 4.34
CA LYS A 26 -8.06 -2.62 4.09
C LYS A 26 -8.73 -1.41 4.77
N PRO A 27 -8.42 -1.04 6.03
CA PRO A 27 -9.02 0.13 6.68
C PRO A 27 -8.72 1.45 5.97
N GLU A 28 -7.52 1.60 5.44
CA GLU A 28 -6.99 2.81 4.81
C GLU A 28 -7.50 2.98 3.37
N ILE A 29 -7.71 1.89 2.65
CA ILE A 29 -8.34 1.89 1.31
C ILE A 29 -9.76 2.48 1.39
N ASN A 30 -10.50 2.13 2.44
CA ASN A 30 -11.90 2.54 2.61
C ASN A 30 -12.08 3.98 3.12
N THR A 31 -11.02 4.61 3.60
CA THR A 31 -11.06 5.96 4.21
C THR A 31 -10.42 7.04 3.35
N CYS A 32 -9.89 6.71 2.16
CA CYS A 32 -9.13 7.66 1.35
C CYS A 32 -10.01 8.79 0.77
N PRO A 33 -9.79 10.06 1.16
CA PRO A 33 -10.59 11.18 0.67
C PRO A 33 -9.85 11.93 -0.46
N SER A 34 -10.47 12.04 -1.63
CA SER A 34 -10.78 13.31 -2.31
C SER A 34 -11.02 13.13 -3.82
N TYR A 35 -11.71 14.12 -4.41
CA TYR A 35 -12.06 14.20 -5.83
C TYR A 35 -10.84 14.31 -6.79
N ARG A 36 -9.62 14.56 -6.26
CA ARG A 36 -8.42 14.95 -7.04
C ARG A 36 -7.29 13.91 -7.03
N SER A 37 -7.44 12.84 -6.24
CA SER A 37 -6.48 11.73 -6.22
C SER A 37 -7.19 10.39 -6.03
N ARG A 38 -6.78 9.38 -6.78
CA ARG A 38 -7.27 8.01 -6.65
C ARG A 38 -6.13 7.10 -6.25
N ILE A 39 -6.37 6.23 -5.27
CA ILE A 39 -5.45 5.15 -4.89
C ILE A 39 -6.14 3.83 -5.21
N ASP A 40 -5.43 2.94 -5.90
CA ASP A 40 -5.88 1.59 -6.22
C ASP A 40 -4.80 0.59 -5.76
N ILE A 41 -5.22 -0.55 -5.23
CA ILE A 41 -4.31 -1.57 -4.68
C ILE A 41 -4.65 -2.91 -5.31
N LYS A 42 -3.65 -3.55 -5.93
CA LYS A 42 -3.80 -4.83 -6.63
C LYS A 42 -2.79 -5.84 -6.11
N ALA A 43 -3.26 -7.01 -5.70
CA ALA A 43 -2.39 -8.11 -5.31
C ALA A 43 -2.27 -9.12 -6.47
N ASN A 44 -1.04 -9.43 -6.87
CA ASN A 44 -0.72 -10.57 -7.73
C ASN A 44 -0.22 -11.73 -6.86
N LYS A 45 -1.14 -12.63 -6.50
CA LYS A 45 -0.83 -13.77 -5.63
C LYS A 45 0.14 -14.77 -6.27
N SER A 46 0.16 -14.88 -7.61
CA SER A 46 1.06 -15.80 -8.31
C SER A 46 2.50 -15.28 -8.33
N ALA A 47 2.67 -13.96 -8.45
CA ALA A 47 3.98 -13.31 -8.42
C ALA A 47 4.39 -12.81 -7.03
N LEU A 48 3.62 -13.14 -5.99
CA LEU A 48 3.81 -12.67 -4.61
C LEU A 48 4.10 -11.16 -4.53
N SER A 49 3.30 -10.37 -5.24
CA SER A 49 3.53 -8.94 -5.40
C SER A 49 2.27 -8.12 -5.14
N LEU A 50 2.42 -6.94 -4.55
CA LEU A 50 1.36 -5.96 -4.33
C LEU A 50 1.71 -4.66 -5.07
N TYR A 51 0.77 -4.16 -5.84
CA TYR A 51 0.88 -2.93 -6.62
C TYR A 51 -0.01 -1.87 -5.99
N ILE A 52 0.55 -0.71 -5.70
CA ILE A 52 -0.19 0.48 -5.32
C ILE A 52 -0.09 1.49 -6.44
N ILE A 53 -1.24 1.91 -6.94
CA ILE A 53 -1.36 2.84 -8.05
C ILE A 53 -1.95 4.14 -7.50
N ILE A 54 -1.24 5.24 -7.69
CA ILE A 54 -1.68 6.57 -7.25
C ILE A 54 -1.85 7.44 -8.48
N GLU A 55 -3.05 7.97 -8.67
CA GLU A 55 -3.38 8.90 -9.75
C GLU A 55 -3.76 10.26 -9.17
N SER A 56 -3.32 11.35 -9.80
CA SER A 56 -3.71 12.70 -9.40
C SER A 56 -3.68 13.71 -10.55
N ASP A 57 -4.44 14.79 -10.42
CA ASP A 57 -4.56 15.84 -11.44
C ASP A 57 -3.39 16.84 -11.41
N ASP A 58 -2.63 16.95 -10.30
CA ASP A 58 -1.51 17.88 -10.15
C ASP A 58 -0.37 17.35 -9.27
N ILE A 59 0.84 17.91 -9.45
CA ILE A 59 2.06 17.48 -8.75
C ILE A 59 1.95 17.62 -7.23
N PRO A 60 1.44 18.74 -6.67
CA PRO A 60 1.26 18.87 -5.22
C PRO A 60 0.37 17.78 -4.60
N SER A 61 -0.77 17.48 -5.23
CA SER A 61 -1.72 16.46 -4.80
C SER A 61 -1.10 15.06 -4.93
N PHE A 62 -0.40 14.78 -6.04
CA PHE A 62 0.35 13.53 -6.22
C PHE A 62 1.38 13.31 -5.10
N ARG A 63 2.19 14.33 -4.79
CA ARG A 63 3.19 14.28 -3.70
C ARG A 63 2.53 14.05 -2.34
N ALA A 64 1.41 14.71 -2.07
CA ALA A 64 0.68 14.55 -0.81
C ALA A 64 0.11 13.13 -0.65
N SER A 65 -0.53 12.59 -1.69
CA SER A 65 -1.06 11.22 -1.69
C SER A 65 0.04 10.18 -1.52
N MET A 66 1.15 10.32 -2.25
CA MET A 66 2.32 9.45 -2.08
C MET A 66 2.88 9.48 -0.65
N ASN A 67 3.10 10.68 -0.10
CA ASN A 67 3.67 10.82 1.25
C ASN A 67 2.74 10.25 2.34
N SER A 68 1.43 10.43 2.17
CA SER A 68 0.45 9.84 3.10
C SER A 68 0.50 8.32 3.03
N PHE A 69 0.55 7.76 1.83
CA PHE A 69 0.54 6.31 1.63
C PHE A 69 1.83 5.64 2.11
N LEU A 70 3.00 6.21 1.77
CA LEU A 70 4.30 5.70 2.20
C LEU A 70 4.47 5.69 3.73
N ARG A 71 3.84 6.63 4.45
CA ARG A 71 3.87 6.66 5.92
C ARG A 71 3.18 5.45 6.55
N ILE A 72 2.18 4.89 5.88
CA ILE A 72 1.45 3.70 6.31
C ILE A 72 2.26 2.44 5.95
N LEU A 73 2.84 2.41 4.76
CA LEU A 73 3.66 1.29 4.28
C LEU A 73 4.94 1.08 5.09
N GLY A 74 5.61 2.16 5.50
CA GLY A 74 6.90 2.09 6.18
C GLY A 74 6.87 1.18 7.42
N PRO A 75 5.98 1.42 8.39
CA PRO A 75 5.82 0.56 9.56
C PRO A 75 5.45 -0.89 9.19
N LEU A 76 4.54 -1.10 8.22
CA LEU A 76 4.10 -2.44 7.82
C LEU A 76 5.23 -3.25 7.18
N TYR A 77 6.05 -2.63 6.33
CA TYR A 77 7.18 -3.29 5.68
C TYR A 77 8.29 -3.63 6.67
N ILE A 78 8.53 -2.75 7.64
CA ILE A 78 9.47 -3.01 8.74
C ILE A 78 8.96 -4.20 9.57
N LEU A 79 7.68 -4.22 9.93
CA LEU A 79 7.06 -5.32 10.68
C LEU A 79 7.01 -6.65 9.92
N SER A 80 6.98 -6.63 8.59
CA SER A 80 7.00 -7.85 7.78
C SER A 80 8.41 -8.43 7.61
N LYS A 81 9.44 -7.56 7.53
CA LYS A 81 10.84 -7.98 7.37
C LYS A 81 11.57 -8.24 8.68
N GLU A 82 11.23 -7.55 9.76
CA GLU A 82 11.61 -8.00 11.10
C GLU A 82 10.69 -9.16 11.47
N LYS A 83 11.24 -10.38 11.62
CA LYS A 83 10.51 -11.55 12.13
C LYS A 83 10.10 -11.33 13.60
N MET A 84 9.18 -10.41 13.86
CA MET A 84 8.59 -10.22 15.17
C MET A 84 7.60 -11.36 15.41
N ASN A 85 7.94 -12.22 16.36
CA ASN A 85 7.05 -13.25 16.89
C ASN A 85 5.88 -12.54 17.60
N PHE A 86 4.76 -12.35 16.92
CA PHE A 86 3.52 -12.01 17.59
C PHE A 86 3.05 -13.23 18.37
N SER A 87 3.29 -13.26 19.69
CA SER A 87 2.57 -14.16 20.58
C SER A 87 1.18 -13.59 20.79
N THR A 88 0.17 -14.13 20.13
CA THR A 88 -1.21 -13.90 20.53
C THR A 88 -1.47 -14.73 21.79
N ASN A 89 -1.44 -14.08 22.96
CA ASN A 89 -2.10 -14.63 24.14
C ASN A 89 -3.59 -14.31 24.02
N GLY A 90 -4.40 -15.32 23.71
CA GLY A 90 -5.86 -15.21 23.66
C GLY A 90 -6.49 -16.30 22.82
#